data_AF-A0A944SFK8-F1
#
_entry.id   AF-A0A944SFK8-F1
#
_cell.length_a   1.000
_cell.length_b   1.000
_cell.length_c   1.000
_cell.angle_alpha   90.00
_cell.angle_beta   90.00
_cell.angle_gamma   90.00
#
_symmetry.space_group_name_H-M   'P 1'
#
loop_
_entity.id
_entity.type
_entity.pdbx_description
1 polymer ?
#
loop_
_entity_poly.entity_id
_entity_poly.type
_entity_poly.pdbx_seq_one_letter_code
_entity_poly.pdbx_strand_id
1 'polypeptide(L)'
;IPGAPQAAVLFGALLLHGLRPGAELFTGHGAEITYTFILSLFLANAMMFAIGISASRIYARALNLPTNLLMPVVLALSVVGAFAGRNSPFDVGMMLVLGLIAYAGVKVGLAAAPIALGVILGPIMERGLVESMMLSRATGSLAELLFTRPLSLFLVFLTVVSVGWPFILKYWARLRGKTPDETNEAKPEANGKSGVVSHAAANIWLGIPGLGLSALTFSRLTDVELQTAVVPGVCAGMIALVSVGLLAKAAILRAQGAETVAPVASKADRGPALAALGIAVGYVALMPYVGFFVTTFIVLVSLGWVLASPDTRRKQLVRNVLTAIFVCAAFYGVFAEIFNVPFPEGFLF
;
A
#
# COMPACT_ATOMS: atom_id res chain seq x y z
N ILE A 1 23.55 4.64 -17.03
CA ILE A 1 23.79 4.27 -15.61
C ILE A 1 22.47 3.79 -15.05
N PRO A 2 22.37 2.56 -14.53
CA PRO A 2 21.10 2.01 -14.04
C PRO A 2 20.59 2.79 -12.82
N GLY A 3 19.34 3.26 -12.87
CA GLY A 3 18.69 4.08 -11.84
C GLY A 3 18.05 3.31 -10.67
N ALA A 4 18.04 1.98 -10.73
CA ALA A 4 17.51 1.12 -9.68
C ALA A 4 18.31 -0.18 -9.53
N PRO A 5 18.37 -0.78 -8.32
CA PRO A 5 19.09 -2.03 -8.08
C PRO A 5 18.69 -3.15 -9.03
N GLN A 6 17.40 -3.36 -9.27
CA GLN A 6 16.92 -4.37 -10.21
C GLN A 6 17.35 -4.10 -11.66
N ALA A 7 17.41 -2.83 -12.07
CA ALA A 7 17.89 -2.46 -13.39
C ALA A 7 19.41 -2.66 -13.52
N ALA A 8 20.17 -2.47 -12.44
CA ALA A 8 21.60 -2.74 -12.41
C ALA A 8 21.91 -4.23 -12.52
N VAL A 9 21.12 -5.08 -11.84
CA VAL A 9 21.23 -6.54 -11.96
C VAL A 9 20.90 -6.99 -13.39
N LEU A 10 19.81 -6.51 -13.98
CA LEU A 10 19.45 -6.82 -15.36
C LEU A 10 20.51 -6.32 -16.36
N PHE A 11 20.99 -5.09 -16.18
CA PHE A 11 22.07 -4.52 -16.99
C PHE A 11 23.35 -5.35 -16.89
N GLY A 12 23.73 -5.79 -15.69
CA GLY A 12 24.84 -6.69 -15.46
C GLY A 12 24.67 -8.04 -16.16
N ALA A 13 23.47 -8.65 -16.08
CA ALA A 13 23.16 -9.90 -16.77
C ALA A 13 23.25 -9.75 -18.30
N LEU A 14 22.71 -8.66 -18.86
CA LEU A 14 22.81 -8.38 -20.29
C LEU A 14 24.27 -8.23 -20.74
N LEU A 15 25.09 -7.48 -19.97
CA LEU A 15 26.52 -7.34 -20.26
C LEU A 15 27.28 -8.67 -20.15
N LEU A 16 26.94 -9.56 -19.21
CA LEU A 16 27.52 -10.91 -19.11
C LEU A 16 27.23 -11.75 -20.36
N HIS A 17 26.08 -11.53 -21.00
CA HIS A 17 25.73 -12.15 -22.28
C HIS A 17 26.28 -11.39 -23.50
N GLY A 18 27.17 -10.41 -23.29
CA GLY A 18 27.78 -9.63 -24.37
C GLY A 18 26.84 -8.60 -25.01
N LEU A 19 25.66 -8.37 -24.42
CA LEU A 19 24.65 -7.45 -24.91
C LEU A 19 24.87 -6.07 -24.31
N ARG A 20 25.23 -5.09 -25.13
CA ARG A 20 25.38 -3.69 -24.71
C ARG A 20 24.05 -2.95 -24.87
N PRO A 21 23.44 -2.46 -23.78
CA PRO A 21 22.17 -1.77 -23.87
C PRO A 21 22.32 -0.43 -24.60
N GLY A 22 21.56 -0.25 -25.68
CA GLY A 22 21.66 0.88 -26.59
C GLY A 22 21.02 0.56 -27.94
N ALA A 23 21.24 1.39 -28.96
CA ALA A 23 20.74 1.13 -30.31
C ALA A 23 21.28 -0.22 -30.87
N GLU A 24 22.51 -0.58 -30.50
CA GLU A 24 23.14 -1.85 -30.88
C GLU A 24 22.40 -3.08 -30.34
N LEU A 25 21.62 -2.95 -29.27
CA LEU A 25 20.84 -4.05 -28.70
C LEU A 25 19.74 -4.54 -29.68
N PHE A 26 19.27 -3.65 -30.54
CA PHE A 26 18.20 -3.94 -31.51
C PHE A 26 18.74 -4.23 -32.92
N THR A 27 20.07 -4.26 -33.08
CA THR A 27 20.73 -4.45 -34.39
C THR A 27 21.80 -5.54 -34.33
N GLY A 28 21.93 -6.36 -35.38
CA GLY A 28 22.95 -7.41 -35.44
C GLY A 28 22.70 -8.56 -34.44
N HIS A 29 23.77 -9.09 -33.83
CA HIS A 29 23.72 -10.27 -32.94
C HIS A 29 22.89 -10.05 -31.66
N GLY A 30 22.72 -8.79 -31.21
CA GLY A 30 21.90 -8.49 -30.03
C GLY A 30 20.40 -8.52 -30.29
N ALA A 31 19.98 -8.41 -31.55
CA ALA A 31 18.57 -8.30 -31.93
C ALA A 31 17.81 -9.60 -31.63
N GLU A 32 18.39 -10.76 -31.96
CA GLU A 32 17.73 -12.05 -31.80
C GLU A 32 17.40 -12.34 -30.33
N ILE A 33 18.37 -12.15 -29.42
CA ILE A 33 18.17 -12.36 -27.98
C ILE A 33 17.14 -11.38 -27.43
N THR A 34 17.22 -10.11 -27.85
CA THR A 34 16.31 -9.06 -27.38
C THR A 34 14.87 -9.30 -27.81
N TYR A 35 14.63 -9.62 -29.09
CA TYR A 35 13.29 -9.94 -29.57
C TYR A 35 12.75 -11.23 -28.94
N THR A 36 13.60 -12.24 -28.75
CA THR A 36 13.20 -13.49 -28.07
C THR A 36 12.82 -13.24 -26.61
N PHE A 37 13.55 -12.36 -25.91
CA PHE A 37 13.23 -11.95 -24.54
C PHE A 37 11.94 -11.14 -24.46
N ILE A 38 11.72 -10.21 -25.39
CA ILE A 38 10.47 -9.45 -25.47
C ILE A 38 9.28 -10.40 -25.72
N LEU A 39 9.43 -11.36 -26.64
CA LEU A 39 8.40 -12.33 -26.97
C LEU A 39 8.16 -13.30 -25.81
N SER A 40 9.20 -13.74 -25.10
CA SER A 40 9.05 -14.58 -23.92
C SER A 40 8.36 -13.84 -22.77
N LEU A 41 8.60 -12.54 -22.59
CA LEU A 41 7.88 -11.72 -21.62
C LEU A 41 6.39 -11.59 -21.98
N PHE A 42 6.07 -11.42 -23.27
CA PHE A 42 4.69 -11.42 -23.75
C PHE A 42 4.01 -12.77 -23.48
N LEU A 43 4.68 -13.89 -23.79
CA LEU A 43 4.18 -15.24 -23.55
C LEU A 43 4.03 -15.53 -22.04
N ALA A 44 4.98 -15.09 -21.22
CA ALA A 44 4.93 -15.23 -19.76
C ALA A 44 3.73 -14.49 -19.17
N ASN A 45 3.43 -13.28 -19.65
CA ASN A 45 2.24 -12.53 -19.23
C ASN A 45 0.95 -13.23 -19.67
N ALA A 46 0.91 -13.79 -20.88
CA ALA A 46 -0.24 -14.57 -21.34
C ALA A 46 -0.45 -15.84 -20.49
N MET A 47 0.61 -16.55 -20.15
CA MET A 47 0.57 -17.70 -19.24
C MET A 47 0.15 -17.28 -17.83
N MET A 48 0.67 -16.17 -17.31
CA MET A 48 0.30 -15.61 -16.02
C MET A 48 -1.19 -15.26 -15.97
N PHE A 49 -1.75 -14.73 -17.07
CA PHE A 49 -3.18 -14.48 -17.17
C PHE A 49 -4.00 -15.77 -17.12
N ALA A 50 -3.60 -16.80 -17.87
CA ALA A 50 -4.28 -18.09 -17.87
C ALA A 50 -4.24 -18.79 -16.50
N ILE A 51 -3.07 -18.80 -15.84
CA ILE A 51 -2.89 -19.33 -14.49
C ILE A 51 -3.65 -18.48 -13.47
N GLY A 52 -3.63 -17.15 -13.62
CA GLY A 52 -4.34 -16.23 -12.74
C GLY A 52 -5.85 -16.48 -12.75
N ILE A 53 -6.45 -16.69 -13.92
CA ILE A 53 -7.88 -17.03 -14.03
C ILE A 53 -8.18 -18.37 -13.37
N SER A 54 -7.39 -19.41 -13.62
CA SER A 54 -7.64 -20.74 -13.04
C SER A 54 -7.46 -20.74 -11.51
N ALA A 55 -6.44 -20.04 -11.00
CA ALA A 55 -6.15 -19.92 -9.58
C ALA A 55 -7.13 -18.99 -8.82
N SER A 56 -7.78 -18.03 -9.50
CA SER A 56 -8.72 -17.08 -8.88
C SER A 56 -9.80 -17.77 -8.05
N ARG A 57 -10.32 -18.92 -8.50
CA ARG A 57 -11.32 -19.71 -7.77
C ARG A 57 -10.79 -20.27 -6.45
N ILE A 58 -9.51 -20.64 -6.41
CA ILE A 58 -8.85 -21.16 -5.21
C ILE A 58 -8.63 -20.01 -4.22
N TYR A 59 -8.13 -18.87 -4.71
CA TYR A 59 -7.92 -17.69 -3.87
C TYR A 59 -9.22 -17.13 -3.29
N ALA A 60 -10.31 -17.11 -4.07
CA ALA A 60 -11.62 -16.71 -3.58
C ALA A 60 -12.11 -17.60 -2.42
N ARG A 61 -11.84 -18.91 -2.46
CA ARG A 61 -12.17 -19.83 -1.36
C ARG A 61 -11.28 -19.61 -0.13
N ALA A 62 -10.00 -19.31 -0.33
CA ALA A 62 -9.08 -19.00 0.77
C ALA A 62 -9.53 -17.76 1.57
N LEU A 63 -10.15 -16.78 0.92
CA LEU A 63 -10.73 -15.59 1.57
C LEU A 63 -11.96 -15.88 2.44
N ASN A 64 -12.64 -17.02 2.22
CA ASN A 64 -13.79 -17.44 3.03
C ASN A 64 -13.38 -18.15 4.34
N LEU A 65 -12.07 -18.25 4.63
CA LEU A 65 -11.59 -18.77 5.91
C LEU A 65 -12.04 -17.86 7.07
N PRO A 66 -12.32 -18.44 8.25
CA PRO A 66 -12.76 -17.66 9.39
C PRO A 66 -11.72 -16.59 9.74
N THR A 67 -12.18 -15.36 9.99
CA THR A 67 -11.33 -14.19 10.33
C THR A 67 -10.37 -14.48 11.49
N ASN A 68 -10.78 -15.36 12.41
CA ASN A 68 -9.98 -15.83 13.55
C ASN A 68 -8.66 -16.52 13.13
N LEU A 69 -8.62 -17.12 11.94
CA LEU A 69 -7.44 -17.76 11.37
C LEU A 69 -6.73 -16.85 10.37
N LEU A 70 -7.49 -16.08 9.59
CA LEU A 70 -6.93 -15.22 8.54
C LEU A 70 -6.06 -14.11 9.14
N MET A 71 -6.53 -13.43 10.19
CA MET A 71 -5.76 -12.35 10.83
C MET A 71 -4.38 -12.78 11.36
N PRO A 72 -4.23 -13.83 12.18
CA PRO A 72 -2.93 -14.20 12.72
C PRO A 72 -1.98 -14.78 11.67
N VAL A 73 -2.51 -15.49 10.65
CA VAL A 73 -1.70 -15.95 9.51
C VAL A 73 -1.15 -14.78 8.70
N VAL A 74 -1.99 -13.78 8.40
CA VAL A 74 -1.57 -12.57 7.68
C VAL A 74 -0.56 -11.77 8.51
N LEU A 75 -0.75 -11.66 9.83
CA LEU A 75 0.22 -11.01 10.72
C LEU A 75 1.57 -11.73 10.71
N ALA A 76 1.58 -13.07 10.83
CA ALA A 76 2.80 -13.86 10.78
C ALA A 76 3.53 -13.72 9.43
N LEU A 77 2.80 -13.80 8.31
CA LEU A 77 3.37 -13.56 6.97
C LEU A 77 3.94 -12.14 6.84
N SER A 78 3.27 -11.15 7.39
CA SER A 78 3.73 -9.75 7.31
C SER A 78 5.02 -9.54 8.10
N VAL A 79 5.15 -10.19 9.25
CA VAL A 79 6.37 -10.18 10.07
C VAL A 79 7.53 -10.88 9.36
N VAL A 80 7.31 -12.09 8.83
CA VAL A 80 8.32 -12.80 8.03
C VAL A 80 8.73 -11.97 6.82
N GLY A 81 7.77 -11.40 6.10
CA GLY A 81 8.04 -10.55 4.94
C GLY A 81 8.82 -9.28 5.28
N ALA A 82 8.51 -8.62 6.39
CA ALA A 82 9.25 -7.45 6.85
C ALA A 82 10.69 -7.81 7.28
N PHE A 83 10.89 -8.99 7.87
CA PHE A 83 12.21 -9.42 8.31
C PHE A 83 13.08 -9.96 7.16
N ALA A 84 12.51 -10.71 6.22
CA ALA A 84 13.24 -11.45 5.18
C ALA A 84 14.10 -10.58 4.26
N GLY A 85 13.80 -9.28 4.14
CA GLY A 85 14.55 -8.38 3.27
C GLY A 85 15.94 -8.00 3.79
N ARG A 86 16.05 -7.70 5.10
CA ARG A 86 17.30 -7.21 5.72
C ARG A 86 17.71 -7.94 6.99
N ASN A 87 16.96 -8.97 7.40
CA ASN A 87 17.17 -9.71 8.65
C ASN A 87 17.27 -8.79 9.86
N SER A 88 16.47 -7.73 9.88
CA SER A 88 16.52 -6.70 10.92
C SER A 88 15.23 -6.67 11.73
N PRO A 89 15.29 -6.78 13.08
CA PRO A 89 14.11 -6.63 13.93
C PRO A 89 13.53 -5.20 13.88
N PHE A 90 14.34 -4.22 13.47
CA PHE A 90 13.89 -2.85 13.27
C PHE A 90 12.80 -2.76 12.19
N ASP A 91 12.90 -3.54 11.13
CA ASP A 91 11.94 -3.54 10.02
C ASP A 91 10.57 -4.08 10.46
N VAL A 92 10.58 -5.03 11.38
CA VAL A 92 9.37 -5.57 12.02
C VAL A 92 8.72 -4.49 12.92
N GLY A 93 9.51 -3.74 13.68
CA GLY A 93 9.02 -2.59 14.45
C GLY A 93 8.42 -1.50 13.56
N MET A 94 9.07 -1.18 12.45
CA MET A 94 8.59 -0.20 11.48
C MET A 94 7.30 -0.67 10.79
N MET A 95 7.21 -1.96 10.44
CA MET A 95 5.99 -2.59 9.93
C MET A 95 4.82 -2.40 10.89
N LEU A 96 5.04 -2.56 12.20
CA LEU A 96 4.00 -2.34 13.20
C LEU A 96 3.58 -0.86 13.31
N VAL A 97 4.55 0.06 13.37
CA VAL A 97 4.27 1.51 13.45
C VAL A 97 3.46 1.96 12.24
N LEU A 98 3.90 1.60 11.04
CA LEU A 98 3.20 1.93 9.79
C LEU A 98 1.82 1.26 9.72
N GLY A 99 1.70 0.01 10.17
CA GLY A 99 0.41 -0.69 10.27
C GLY A 99 -0.56 0.01 11.22
N LEU A 100 -0.09 0.52 12.35
CA LEU A 100 -0.92 1.26 13.30
C LEU A 100 -1.34 2.63 12.74
N ILE A 101 -0.45 3.33 12.04
CA ILE A 101 -0.77 4.57 11.31
C ILE A 101 -1.82 4.30 10.24
N ALA A 102 -1.67 3.23 9.46
CA ALA A 102 -2.64 2.84 8.45
C ALA A 102 -4.01 2.48 9.06
N TYR A 103 -4.03 1.76 10.18
CA TYR A 103 -5.25 1.46 10.93
C TYR A 103 -5.95 2.72 11.45
N ALA A 104 -5.18 3.70 11.95
CA ALA A 104 -5.72 5.00 12.33
C ALA A 104 -6.31 5.73 11.11
N GLY A 105 -5.63 5.70 9.97
CA GLY A 105 -6.14 6.24 8.70
C GLY A 105 -7.47 5.60 8.27
N VAL A 106 -7.59 4.28 8.39
CA VAL A 106 -8.83 3.54 8.11
C VAL A 106 -9.98 4.00 9.00
N LYS A 107 -9.73 4.28 10.28
CA LYS A 107 -10.74 4.84 11.19
C LYS A 107 -11.22 6.23 10.79
N VAL A 108 -10.41 6.99 10.07
CA VAL A 108 -10.76 8.34 9.57
C VAL A 108 -11.47 8.27 8.20
N GLY A 109 -11.63 7.07 7.63
CA GLY A 109 -12.29 6.85 6.34
C GLY A 109 -11.32 6.77 5.15
N LEU A 110 -10.00 6.64 5.40
CA LEU A 110 -9.01 6.39 4.35
C LEU A 110 -8.90 4.89 4.07
N ALA A 111 -9.08 4.46 2.84
CA ALA A 111 -8.84 3.07 2.49
C ALA A 111 -7.36 2.70 2.64
N ALA A 112 -7.07 1.52 3.21
CA ALA A 112 -5.70 1.06 3.40
C ALA A 112 -4.96 0.82 2.07
N ALA A 113 -5.67 0.38 1.03
CA ALA A 113 -5.07 0.06 -0.27
C ALA A 113 -4.40 1.27 -0.95
N PRO A 114 -5.05 2.45 -1.07
CA PRO A 114 -4.38 3.67 -1.54
C PRO A 114 -3.16 4.11 -0.73
N ILE A 115 -3.22 3.94 0.61
CA ILE A 115 -2.09 4.30 1.49
C ILE A 115 -0.88 3.41 1.16
N ALA A 116 -1.09 2.09 1.10
CA ALA A 116 -0.04 1.15 0.73
C ALA A 116 0.54 1.42 -0.67
N LEU A 117 -0.34 1.69 -1.65
CA LEU A 117 0.07 2.03 -3.01
C LEU A 117 0.92 3.31 -3.04
N GLY A 118 0.54 4.34 -2.29
CA GLY A 118 1.30 5.58 -2.16
C GLY A 118 2.69 5.36 -1.56
N VAL A 119 2.80 4.53 -0.52
CA VAL A 119 4.09 4.20 0.13
C VAL A 119 5.02 3.45 -0.84
N ILE A 120 4.49 2.52 -1.65
CA ILE A 120 5.29 1.77 -2.62
C ILE A 120 5.67 2.64 -3.83
N LEU A 121 4.73 3.43 -4.36
CA LEU A 121 4.97 4.28 -5.52
C LEU A 121 5.82 5.51 -5.20
N GLY A 122 5.83 5.98 -3.96
CA GLY A 122 6.57 7.18 -3.53
C GLY A 122 8.05 7.14 -3.90
N PRO A 123 8.83 6.14 -3.46
CA PRO A 123 10.25 6.02 -3.80
C PRO A 123 10.50 5.86 -5.31
N ILE A 124 9.59 5.20 -6.03
CA ILE A 124 9.68 5.02 -7.48
C ILE A 124 9.50 6.37 -8.18
N MET A 125 8.49 7.13 -7.76
CA MET A 125 8.21 8.47 -8.25
C MET A 125 9.36 9.43 -7.93
N GLU A 126 9.91 9.37 -6.72
CA GLU A 126 11.04 10.18 -6.27
C GLU A 126 12.27 9.96 -7.15
N ARG A 127 12.66 8.70 -7.38
CA ARG A 127 13.78 8.37 -8.27
C ARG A 127 13.54 8.88 -9.69
N GLY A 128 12.35 8.64 -10.24
CA GLY A 128 12.01 9.12 -11.59
C GLY A 128 12.05 10.65 -11.70
N LEU A 129 11.60 11.37 -10.67
CA LEU A 129 11.65 12.83 -10.63
C LEU A 129 13.09 13.34 -10.56
N VAL A 130 13.92 12.77 -9.68
CA VAL A 130 15.34 13.12 -9.54
C VAL A 130 16.10 12.88 -10.84
N GLU A 131 15.90 11.72 -11.48
CA GLU A 131 16.49 11.41 -12.79
C GLU A 131 16.08 12.43 -13.85
N SER A 132 14.79 12.77 -13.92
CA SER A 132 14.26 13.75 -14.87
C SER A 132 14.87 15.14 -14.66
N MET A 133 15.05 15.55 -13.40
CA MET A 133 15.68 16.83 -13.06
C MET A 133 17.17 16.87 -13.40
N MET A 134 17.90 15.78 -13.17
CA MET A 134 19.31 15.68 -13.55
C MET A 134 19.48 15.79 -15.07
N LEU A 135 18.63 15.13 -15.84
CA LEU A 135 18.61 15.23 -17.31
C LEU A 135 18.28 16.65 -17.77
N SER A 136 17.29 17.28 -17.15
CA SER A 136 16.88 18.64 -17.49
C SER A 136 17.99 19.68 -17.25
N ARG A 137 18.76 19.56 -16.17
CA ARG A 137 19.92 20.45 -15.92
C ARG A 137 20.98 20.34 -17.01
N ALA A 138 21.16 19.17 -17.60
CA ALA A 138 22.09 18.97 -18.71
C ALA A 138 21.60 19.58 -20.03
N THR A 139 20.28 19.81 -20.18
CA THR A 139 19.66 20.35 -21.41
C THR A 139 19.20 21.81 -21.30
N GLY A 140 19.30 22.44 -20.13
CA GLY A 140 19.05 23.87 -19.92
C GLY A 140 17.68 24.23 -19.34
N SER A 141 16.62 23.44 -19.58
CA SER A 141 15.30 23.65 -18.93
C SER A 141 14.40 22.41 -18.89
N LEU A 142 13.44 22.39 -17.95
CA LEU A 142 12.49 21.27 -17.74
C LEU A 142 11.39 21.27 -18.81
N ALA A 143 10.96 22.46 -19.22
CA ALA A 143 9.96 22.64 -20.27
C ALA A 143 10.48 22.16 -21.63
N GLU A 144 11.73 22.48 -21.96
CA GLU A 144 12.33 22.07 -23.23
C GLU A 144 12.49 20.55 -23.31
N LEU A 145 12.84 19.87 -22.21
CA LEU A 145 12.90 18.40 -22.20
C LEU A 145 11.52 17.74 -22.41
N LEU A 146 10.46 18.32 -21.85
CA LEU A 146 9.08 17.79 -21.94
C LEU A 146 8.40 18.08 -23.29
N PHE A 147 8.67 19.24 -23.90
CA PHE A 147 8.00 19.65 -25.13
C PHE A 147 8.78 19.35 -26.42
N THR A 148 10.08 19.08 -26.34
CA THR A 148 10.90 18.85 -27.55
C THR A 148 10.81 17.41 -28.07
N ARG A 149 10.54 16.43 -27.19
CA ARG A 149 10.43 15.02 -27.59
C ARG A 149 8.97 14.61 -27.83
N PRO A 150 8.60 14.08 -29.01
CA PRO A 150 7.22 13.74 -29.35
C PRO A 150 6.63 12.66 -28.42
N LEU A 151 7.45 11.71 -27.98
CA LEU A 151 7.04 10.67 -27.01
C LEU A 151 6.74 11.27 -25.63
N SER A 152 7.52 12.27 -25.19
CA SER A 152 7.29 12.93 -23.90
C SER A 152 5.99 13.73 -23.92
N LEU A 153 5.77 14.48 -25.00
CA LEU A 153 4.54 15.26 -25.21
C LEU A 153 3.30 14.35 -25.20
N PHE A 154 3.37 13.18 -25.85
CA PHE A 154 2.30 12.18 -25.82
C PHE A 154 2.02 11.68 -24.39
N LEU A 155 3.05 11.36 -23.60
CA LEU A 155 2.91 10.91 -22.22
C LEU A 155 2.35 12.01 -21.29
N VAL A 156 2.78 13.26 -21.47
CA VAL A 156 2.24 14.41 -20.73
C VAL A 156 0.76 14.59 -21.04
N PHE A 157 0.38 14.53 -22.33
CA PHE A 157 -1.01 14.59 -22.75
C PHE A 157 -1.85 13.48 -22.10
N LEU A 158 -1.38 12.22 -22.14
CA LEU A 158 -2.06 11.09 -21.49
C LEU A 158 -2.25 11.30 -19.98
N THR A 159 -1.25 11.87 -19.32
CA THR A 159 -1.29 12.16 -17.88
C THR A 159 -2.35 13.21 -17.56
N VAL A 160 -2.38 14.32 -18.32
CA VAL A 160 -3.39 15.37 -18.17
C VAL A 160 -4.80 14.84 -18.42
N VAL A 161 -4.97 14.01 -19.45
CA VAL A 161 -6.26 13.37 -19.74
C VAL A 161 -6.68 12.44 -18.60
N SER A 162 -5.78 11.58 -18.11
CA SER A 162 -6.08 10.63 -17.03
C SER A 162 -6.50 11.34 -15.74
N VAL A 163 -5.80 12.41 -15.34
CA VAL A 163 -6.13 13.21 -14.15
C VAL A 163 -7.41 14.02 -14.36
N GLY A 164 -7.63 14.55 -15.57
CA GLY A 164 -8.83 15.32 -15.93
C GLY A 164 -10.08 14.46 -16.10
N TRP A 165 -9.93 13.19 -16.46
CA TRP A 165 -11.01 12.25 -16.76
C TRP A 165 -12.14 12.22 -15.70
N PRO A 166 -11.86 12.02 -14.39
CA PRO A 166 -12.91 12.00 -13.38
C PRO A 166 -13.66 13.34 -13.23
N PHE A 167 -13.02 14.48 -13.53
CA PHE A 167 -13.66 15.80 -13.48
C PHE A 167 -14.54 16.02 -14.71
N ILE A 168 -14.05 15.63 -15.89
CA ILE A 168 -14.77 15.72 -17.16
C ILE A 168 -16.03 14.85 -17.10
N LEU A 169 -15.93 13.61 -16.61
CA LEU A 169 -17.08 12.73 -16.42
C LEU A 169 -18.14 13.35 -15.49
N LYS A 170 -17.74 13.95 -14.37
CA LYS A 170 -18.66 14.64 -13.44
C LYS A 170 -19.31 15.87 -14.05
N TYR A 171 -18.56 16.65 -14.82
CA TYR A 171 -19.09 17.83 -15.51
C TYR A 171 -20.09 17.44 -16.61
N TRP A 172 -19.79 16.40 -17.39
CA TRP A 172 -20.65 15.87 -18.44
C TRP A 172 -21.91 15.18 -17.89
N ALA A 173 -21.81 14.50 -16.75
CA ALA A 173 -22.96 13.92 -16.06
C ALA A 173 -23.94 15.00 -15.58
N ARG A 174 -23.43 16.14 -15.08
CA ARG A 174 -24.24 17.30 -14.67
C ARG A 174 -24.95 17.96 -15.85
N LEU A 175 -24.30 18.07 -17.00
CA LEU A 175 -24.89 18.63 -18.23
C LEU A 175 -25.96 17.73 -18.85
N ARG A 176 -25.89 16.41 -18.64
CA ARG A 176 -26.87 15.45 -19.18
C ARG A 176 -28.13 15.29 -18.34
N GLY A 177 -28.32 16.04 -17.25
CA GLY A 177 -29.54 16.02 -16.44
C GLY A 177 -29.90 14.65 -15.84
N LYS A 178 -28.99 13.68 -15.89
CA LYS A 178 -29.20 12.34 -15.34
C LYS A 178 -28.80 12.41 -13.87
N THR A 179 -29.78 12.42 -12.97
CA THR A 179 -29.60 12.00 -11.59
C THR A 179 -28.76 10.71 -11.61
N PRO A 180 -27.72 10.58 -10.76
CA PRO A 180 -26.82 9.45 -10.79
C PRO A 180 -27.56 8.20 -10.33
N ASP A 181 -28.17 7.51 -11.28
CA ASP A 181 -28.74 6.19 -11.10
C ASP A 181 -27.60 5.17 -11.21
N GLU A 182 -27.29 4.60 -10.05
CA GLU A 182 -26.70 3.29 -9.82
C GLU A 182 -25.91 2.69 -10.98
N THR A 183 -24.64 3.09 -11.14
CA THR A 183 -23.67 2.28 -11.89
C THR A 183 -22.82 1.48 -10.90
N ASN A 184 -23.38 0.36 -10.42
CA ASN A 184 -22.69 -0.79 -9.82
C ASN A 184 -21.50 -0.48 -8.89
N GLU A 185 -21.76 0.24 -7.79
CA GLU A 185 -21.00 0.02 -6.56
C GLU A 185 -21.79 -0.98 -5.70
N ALA A 186 -21.12 -2.04 -5.25
CA ALA A 186 -21.69 -3.02 -4.34
C ALA A 186 -22.14 -2.33 -3.04
N LYS A 187 -23.46 -2.18 -2.90
CA LYS A 187 -24.16 -1.62 -1.75
C LYS A 187 -24.07 -2.58 -0.55
N PRO A 188 -23.65 -2.14 0.65
CA PRO A 188 -24.07 -2.78 1.89
C PRO A 188 -25.45 -2.23 2.28
N GLU A 189 -26.48 -3.08 2.19
CA GLU A 189 -27.77 -2.91 2.90
C GLU A 189 -27.49 -2.93 4.42
N ALA A 190 -28.16 -2.25 5.36
CA ALA A 190 -29.37 -1.45 5.48
C ALA A 190 -29.10 -0.45 6.65
N ASN A 191 -29.78 0.68 6.88
CA ASN A 191 -31.21 0.86 7.13
C ASN A 191 -31.44 2.37 7.48
N GLY A 192 -32.46 2.99 6.87
CA GLY A 192 -33.28 4.05 7.48
C GLY A 192 -32.68 5.43 7.75
N LYS A 193 -33.07 6.42 6.94
CA LYS A 193 -32.88 7.89 7.03
C LYS A 193 -31.56 8.43 6.45
N SER A 194 -31.51 8.51 5.11
CA SER A 194 -30.48 9.24 4.36
C SER A 194 -30.71 10.76 4.41
N GLY A 195 -30.29 11.39 5.52
CA GLY A 195 -29.89 12.79 5.49
C GLY A 195 -28.50 12.90 4.87
N VAL A 196 -28.23 13.98 4.13
CA VAL A 196 -26.91 14.29 3.55
C VAL A 196 -25.85 14.27 4.65
N VAL A 197 -25.05 13.20 4.71
CA VAL A 197 -24.03 13.00 5.76
C VAL A 197 -22.80 13.87 5.43
N SER A 198 -22.52 14.86 6.27
CA SER A 198 -21.41 15.82 6.07
C SER A 198 -20.14 15.36 6.79
N HIS A 199 -19.13 14.92 6.02
CA HIS A 199 -17.78 14.57 6.52
C HIS A 199 -16.90 15.78 6.92
N ALA A 200 -17.51 16.92 7.27
CA ALA A 200 -16.79 18.16 7.56
C ALA A 200 -15.80 18.02 8.73
N ALA A 201 -16.15 17.25 9.77
CA ALA A 201 -15.27 17.01 10.92
C ALA A 201 -14.01 16.21 10.55
N ALA A 202 -14.14 15.20 9.67
CA ALA A 202 -13.02 14.40 9.19
C ALA A 202 -12.07 15.20 8.29
N ASN A 203 -12.63 16.07 7.43
CA ASN A 203 -11.83 16.95 6.57
C ASN A 203 -11.02 17.97 7.37
N ILE A 204 -11.55 18.46 8.48
CA ILE A 204 -10.83 19.37 9.40
C ILE A 204 -9.73 18.62 10.16
N TRP A 205 -10.03 17.41 10.65
CA TRP A 205 -9.07 16.55 11.36
C TRP A 205 -7.89 16.10 10.49
N LEU A 206 -8.09 15.93 9.18
CA LEU A 206 -7.02 15.62 8.23
C LEU A 206 -6.30 16.88 7.73
N GLY A 207 -7.03 17.98 7.51
CA GLY A 207 -6.48 19.20 6.91
C GLY A 207 -5.56 19.99 7.84
N ILE A 208 -5.88 20.10 9.13
CA ILE A 208 -5.06 20.88 10.08
C ILE A 208 -3.68 20.23 10.31
N PRO A 209 -3.57 18.93 10.61
CA PRO A 209 -2.26 18.27 10.75
C PRO A 209 -1.50 18.20 9.43
N GLY A 210 -2.20 18.04 8.29
CA GLY A 210 -1.59 18.04 6.96
C GLY A 210 -0.91 19.37 6.61
N LEU A 211 -1.56 20.50 6.90
CA LEU A 211 -0.97 21.84 6.76
C LEU A 211 0.21 22.06 7.72
N GLY A 212 0.09 21.60 8.97
CA GLY A 212 1.18 21.67 9.94
C GLY A 212 2.41 20.88 9.50
N LEU A 213 2.21 19.64 9.02
CA LEU A 213 3.28 18.80 8.50
C LEU A 213 3.94 19.45 7.28
N SER A 214 3.14 19.97 6.34
CA SER A 214 3.68 20.68 5.17
C SER A 214 4.49 21.91 5.56
N ALA A 215 4.04 22.72 6.52
CA ALA A 215 4.75 23.91 6.96
C ALA A 215 6.08 23.56 7.64
N LEU A 216 6.08 22.50 8.46
CA LEU A 216 7.28 21.96 9.08
C LEU A 216 8.29 21.46 8.05
N THR A 217 7.83 20.70 7.05
CA THR A 217 8.69 20.24 5.96
C THR A 217 9.29 21.42 5.20
N PHE A 218 8.49 22.45 4.87
CA PHE A 218 8.97 23.63 4.16
C PHE A 218 9.99 24.44 4.97
N SER A 219 9.79 24.57 6.29
CA SER A 219 10.76 25.24 7.17
C SER A 219 12.10 24.50 7.30
N ARG A 220 12.11 23.18 7.08
CA ARG A 220 13.32 22.35 7.12
C ARG A 220 14.03 22.24 5.77
N LEU A 221 13.34 22.63 4.69
CA LEU A 221 13.85 22.56 3.31
C LEU A 221 14.72 23.76 2.94
N THR A 222 14.60 24.88 3.65
CA THR A 222 15.40 26.10 3.44
C THR A 222 16.89 25.89 3.68
N ASP A 223 17.27 24.90 4.49
CA ASP A 223 18.67 24.63 4.89
C ASP A 223 19.36 23.53 4.05
N VAL A 224 18.67 22.98 3.04
CA VAL A 224 19.08 21.76 2.34
C VAL A 224 19.38 22.04 0.86
N GLU A 225 20.37 21.34 0.31
CA GLU A 225 20.81 21.49 -1.09
C GLU A 225 19.67 21.22 -2.10
N LEU A 226 19.62 21.99 -3.19
CA LEU A 226 18.48 22.05 -4.13
C LEU A 226 18.19 20.73 -4.87
N GLN A 227 19.01 19.68 -4.72
CA GLN A 227 18.75 18.37 -5.33
C GLN A 227 17.99 17.43 -4.39
N THR A 228 18.24 17.51 -3.08
CA THR A 228 17.57 16.71 -2.05
C THR A 228 16.29 17.39 -1.54
N ALA A 229 16.17 18.71 -1.75
CA ALA A 229 15.02 19.50 -1.33
C ALA A 229 13.78 19.40 -2.25
N VAL A 230 13.93 19.02 -3.52
CA VAL A 230 12.81 19.15 -4.48
C VAL A 230 11.68 18.17 -4.19
N VAL A 231 11.98 16.90 -3.89
CA VAL A 231 10.94 15.89 -3.67
C VAL A 231 10.14 16.16 -2.38
N PRO A 232 10.77 16.39 -1.21
CA PRO A 232 10.01 16.74 -0.03
C PRO A 232 9.29 18.09 -0.19
N GLY A 233 9.83 19.01 -0.99
CA GLY A 233 9.18 20.29 -1.32
C GLY A 233 7.92 20.13 -2.17
N VAL A 234 7.95 19.31 -3.22
CA VAL A 234 6.78 19.00 -4.06
C VAL A 234 5.73 18.24 -3.25
N CYS A 235 6.14 17.27 -2.43
CA CYS A 235 5.25 16.54 -1.54
C CYS A 235 4.60 17.47 -0.52
N ALA A 236 5.36 18.35 0.14
CA ALA A 236 4.83 19.35 1.05
C ALA A 236 3.82 20.28 0.33
N GLY A 237 4.18 20.81 -0.84
CA GLY A 237 3.28 21.65 -1.63
C GLY A 237 1.96 20.96 -2.00
N MET A 238 2.00 19.68 -2.40
CA MET A 238 0.81 18.89 -2.69
C MET A 238 -0.03 18.63 -1.43
N ILE A 239 0.61 18.30 -0.30
CA ILE A 239 -0.05 18.13 0.99
C ILE A 239 -0.73 19.43 1.43
N ALA A 240 -0.07 20.59 1.27
CA ALA A 240 -0.66 21.89 1.54
C ALA A 240 -1.88 22.16 0.65
N LEU A 241 -1.78 21.93 -0.67
CA LEU A 241 -2.89 22.16 -1.60
C LEU A 241 -4.10 21.27 -1.28
N VAL A 242 -3.88 19.99 -1.01
CA VAL A 242 -4.95 19.04 -0.63
C VAL A 242 -5.55 19.44 0.72
N SER A 243 -4.73 19.81 1.70
CA SER A 243 -5.17 20.22 3.03
C SER A 243 -5.99 21.51 2.99
N VAL A 244 -5.58 22.50 2.19
CA VAL A 244 -6.35 23.74 1.93
C VAL A 244 -7.66 23.41 1.24
N GLY A 245 -7.67 22.51 0.25
CA GLY A 245 -8.89 22.08 -0.44
C GLY A 245 -9.88 21.36 0.49
N LEU A 246 -9.40 20.51 1.39
CA LEU A 246 -10.21 19.84 2.41
C LEU A 246 -10.79 20.83 3.42
N LEU A 247 -10.00 21.81 3.87
CA LEU A 247 -10.48 22.87 4.77
C LEU A 247 -11.48 23.81 4.11
N ALA A 248 -11.26 24.18 2.84
CA ALA A 248 -12.20 24.98 2.07
C ALA A 248 -13.54 24.24 1.89
N LYS A 249 -13.49 22.94 1.56
CA LYS A 249 -14.68 22.09 1.48
C LYS A 249 -15.39 21.99 2.83
N ALA A 250 -14.64 21.85 3.92
CA ALA A 250 -15.20 21.81 5.26
C ALA A 250 -15.86 23.14 5.66
N ALA A 251 -15.26 24.29 5.30
CA ALA A 251 -15.82 25.62 5.53
C ALA A 251 -17.12 25.83 4.75
N ILE A 252 -17.18 25.40 3.49
CA ILE A 252 -18.38 25.47 2.64
C ILE A 252 -19.51 24.60 3.23
N LEU A 253 -19.20 23.37 3.65
CA LEU A 253 -20.18 22.46 4.26
C LEU A 253 -20.73 23.00 5.60
N ARG A 254 -19.89 23.70 6.38
CA ARG A 254 -20.29 24.36 7.62
C ARG A 254 -21.17 25.58 7.37
N ALA A 255 -20.87 26.35 6.31
CA ALA A 255 -21.69 27.47 5.86
C ALA A 255 -23.07 27.04 5.34
N GLN A 256 -23.18 25.80 4.83
CA GLN A 256 -24.46 25.19 4.41
C GLN A 256 -25.28 24.61 5.58
N GLY A 257 -24.88 24.83 6.84
CA GLY A 257 -25.63 24.40 8.03
C GLY A 257 -25.61 22.88 8.27
N ALA A 258 -24.70 22.14 7.66
CA ALA A 258 -24.62 20.70 7.85
C ALA A 258 -24.10 20.35 9.25
N GLU A 259 -24.91 19.66 10.05
CA GLU A 259 -24.51 19.18 11.37
C GLU A 259 -23.32 18.21 11.28
N THR A 260 -22.31 18.45 12.12
CA THR A 260 -21.09 17.66 12.17
C THR A 260 -21.35 16.34 12.88
N VAL A 261 -21.43 15.24 12.14
CA VAL A 261 -21.43 13.91 12.75
C VAL A 261 -19.97 13.55 13.06
N ALA A 262 -19.66 13.42 14.36
CA ALA A 262 -18.39 12.83 14.79
C ALA A 262 -18.28 11.41 14.20
N PRO A 263 -17.08 10.94 13.81
CA PRO A 263 -16.92 9.63 13.18
C PRO A 263 -17.66 8.58 14.02
N VAL A 264 -18.63 7.90 13.40
CA VAL A 264 -19.45 6.88 14.05
C VAL A 264 -18.56 5.69 14.36
N ALA A 265 -17.82 5.78 15.45
CA ALA A 265 -17.25 4.63 16.12
C ALA A 265 -18.38 4.04 16.97
N SER A 266 -19.19 3.16 16.36
CA SER A 266 -20.19 2.37 17.06
C SER A 266 -19.57 1.81 18.35
N LYS A 267 -20.14 2.18 19.50
CA LYS A 267 -19.63 1.81 20.83
C LYS A 267 -19.65 0.29 21.06
N ALA A 268 -20.44 -0.46 20.28
CA ALA A 268 -20.69 -1.88 20.47
C ALA A 268 -19.57 -2.82 19.97
N ASP A 269 -18.69 -2.37 19.07
CA ASP A 269 -17.66 -3.22 18.42
C ASP A 269 -16.22 -2.99 18.89
N ARG A 270 -16.02 -2.09 19.87
CA ARG A 270 -14.68 -1.65 20.28
C ARG A 270 -13.88 -2.72 21.03
N GLY A 271 -14.56 -3.62 21.75
CA GLY A 271 -13.93 -4.65 22.57
C GLY A 271 -13.03 -5.62 21.80
N PRO A 272 -13.58 -6.41 20.86
CA PRO A 272 -12.80 -7.42 20.14
C PRO A 272 -11.74 -6.79 19.21
N ALA A 273 -12.02 -5.63 18.61
CA ALA A 273 -11.08 -4.93 17.74
C ALA A 273 -9.88 -4.34 18.50
N LEU A 274 -10.10 -3.72 19.68
CA LEU A 274 -9.02 -3.22 20.52
C LEU A 274 -8.20 -4.36 21.13
N ALA A 275 -8.86 -5.46 21.52
CA ALA A 275 -8.18 -6.66 22.01
C ALA A 275 -7.31 -7.31 20.93
N ALA A 276 -7.79 -7.43 19.69
CA ALA A 276 -7.01 -7.93 18.56
C ALA A 276 -5.79 -7.05 18.26
N LEU A 277 -5.94 -5.73 18.33
CA LEU A 277 -4.84 -4.78 18.15
C LEU A 277 -3.82 -4.87 19.28
N GLY A 278 -4.27 -4.99 20.53
CA GLY A 278 -3.39 -5.21 21.68
C GLY A 278 -2.60 -6.52 21.56
N ILE A 279 -3.22 -7.59 21.07
CA ILE A 279 -2.54 -8.87 20.80
C ILE A 279 -1.51 -8.72 19.68
N ALA A 280 -1.83 -8.01 18.59
CA ALA A 280 -0.88 -7.77 17.50
C ALA A 280 0.33 -6.91 17.93
N VAL A 281 0.13 -5.94 18.82
CA VAL A 281 1.22 -5.16 19.42
C VAL A 281 2.04 -6.01 20.37
N GLY A 282 1.39 -6.79 21.22
CA GLY A 282 2.06 -7.73 22.13
C GLY A 282 2.89 -8.78 21.38
N TYR A 283 2.40 -9.27 20.23
CA TYR A 283 3.09 -10.21 19.36
C TYR A 283 4.47 -9.69 18.95
N VAL A 284 4.51 -8.52 18.30
CA VAL A 284 5.75 -7.94 17.79
C VAL A 284 6.67 -7.49 18.93
N ALA A 285 6.12 -7.04 20.06
CA ALA A 285 6.93 -6.65 21.21
C ALA A 285 7.59 -7.85 21.92
N LEU A 286 6.89 -8.99 22.02
CA LEU A 286 7.41 -10.19 22.67
C LEU A 286 8.31 -11.03 21.75
N MET A 287 8.18 -10.84 20.44
CA MET A 287 8.84 -11.65 19.43
C MET A 287 10.38 -11.65 19.53
N PRO A 288 11.08 -10.51 19.72
CA PRO A 288 12.54 -10.50 19.91
C PRO A 288 13.01 -11.27 21.15
N TYR A 289 12.13 -11.47 22.13
CA TYR A 289 12.47 -12.14 23.38
C TYR A 289 12.12 -13.63 23.35
N VAL A 290 10.98 -14.00 22.78
CA VAL A 290 10.42 -15.35 22.90
C VAL A 290 10.64 -16.19 21.64
N GLY A 291 10.83 -15.57 20.47
CA GLY A 291 11.02 -16.28 19.19
C GLY A 291 9.74 -16.30 18.34
N PHE A 292 9.92 -16.37 17.02
CA PHE A 292 8.83 -16.19 16.05
C PHE A 292 7.73 -17.25 16.16
N PHE A 293 8.10 -18.53 16.26
CA PHE A 293 7.12 -19.62 16.24
C PHE A 293 6.27 -19.67 17.51
N VAL A 294 6.90 -19.45 18.66
CA VAL A 294 6.23 -19.45 19.97
C VAL A 294 5.28 -18.26 20.08
N THR A 295 5.71 -17.07 19.68
CA THR A 295 4.84 -15.89 19.68
C THR A 295 3.69 -16.02 18.69
N THR A 296 3.91 -16.61 17.52
CA THR A 296 2.86 -16.84 16.51
C THR A 296 1.81 -17.83 17.02
N PHE A 297 2.24 -18.89 17.71
CA PHE A 297 1.35 -19.84 18.36
C PHE A 297 0.49 -19.17 19.45
N ILE A 298 1.10 -18.35 20.31
CA ILE A 298 0.39 -17.61 21.36
C ILE A 298 -0.66 -16.68 20.76
N VAL A 299 -0.35 -15.99 19.66
CA VAL A 299 -1.29 -15.11 18.95
C VAL A 299 -2.46 -15.88 18.35
N LEU A 300 -2.19 -16.99 17.65
CA LEU A 300 -3.24 -17.84 17.08
C LEU A 300 -4.24 -18.32 18.15
N VAL A 301 -3.72 -18.76 19.31
CA VAL A 301 -4.55 -19.25 20.42
C VAL A 301 -5.30 -18.11 21.11
N SER A 302 -4.62 -16.99 21.41
CA SER A 302 -5.22 -15.84 22.11
C SER A 302 -6.28 -15.13 21.27
N LEU A 303 -6.04 -14.95 19.97
CA LEU A 303 -7.00 -14.33 19.07
C LEU A 303 -8.22 -15.24 18.84
N GLY A 304 -7.98 -16.56 18.70
CA GLY A 304 -9.04 -17.56 18.65
C GLY A 304 -9.90 -17.60 19.92
N TRP A 305 -9.33 -17.23 21.08
CA TRP A 305 -10.06 -17.12 22.36
C TRP A 305 -10.90 -15.84 22.45
N VAL A 306 -10.32 -14.69 22.07
CA VAL A 306 -10.99 -13.38 22.14
C VAL A 306 -12.17 -13.31 21.17
N LEU A 307 -12.05 -13.91 20.00
CA LEU A 307 -13.08 -13.92 18.96
C LEU A 307 -14.09 -15.08 19.12
N ALA A 308 -13.94 -15.94 20.13
CA ALA A 308 -14.88 -17.03 20.40
C ALA A 308 -16.04 -16.59 21.30
N SER A 309 -17.27 -16.96 20.90
CA SER A 309 -18.49 -16.74 21.66
C SER A 309 -18.42 -17.34 23.08
N PRO A 310 -18.94 -16.66 24.13
CA PRO A 310 -18.82 -17.09 25.53
C PRO A 310 -19.26 -18.55 25.77
N ASP A 311 -20.32 -19.00 25.11
CA ASP A 311 -20.93 -20.33 25.30
C ASP A 311 -20.12 -21.50 24.71
N THR A 312 -19.25 -21.26 23.72
CA THR A 312 -18.52 -22.34 23.02
C THR A 312 -17.01 -22.31 23.29
N ARG A 313 -16.54 -21.35 24.09
CA ARG A 313 -15.13 -21.04 24.34
C ARG A 313 -14.27 -22.25 24.75
N ARG A 314 -14.79 -23.10 25.64
CA ARG A 314 -14.05 -24.27 26.15
C ARG A 314 -13.94 -25.41 25.14
N LYS A 315 -14.98 -25.64 24.32
CA LYS A 315 -14.98 -26.67 23.26
C LYS A 315 -14.17 -26.24 22.04
N GLN A 316 -14.12 -24.94 21.74
CA GLN A 316 -13.35 -24.40 20.62
C GLN A 316 -11.86 -24.26 20.92
N LEU A 317 -11.45 -24.21 22.19
CA LEU A 317 -10.05 -24.11 22.60
C LEU A 317 -9.17 -25.21 21.99
N VAL A 318 -9.59 -26.47 22.13
CA VAL A 318 -8.83 -27.62 21.63
C VAL A 318 -8.67 -27.54 20.11
N ARG A 319 -9.74 -27.17 19.40
CA ARG A 319 -9.70 -26.99 17.95
C ARG A 319 -8.76 -25.85 17.55
N ASN A 320 -8.80 -24.72 18.26
CA ASN A 320 -7.93 -23.57 17.98
C ASN A 320 -6.45 -23.91 18.22
N VAL A 321 -6.14 -24.64 19.29
CA VAL A 321 -4.78 -25.10 19.58
C VAL A 321 -4.28 -26.06 18.50
N LEU A 322 -5.07 -27.06 18.11
CA LEU A 322 -4.70 -27.98 17.01
C LEU A 322 -4.48 -27.22 15.69
N THR A 323 -5.33 -26.24 15.40
CA THR A 323 -5.20 -25.41 14.19
C THR A 323 -3.94 -24.56 14.27
N ALA A 324 -3.61 -24.01 15.44
CA ALA A 324 -2.39 -23.23 15.64
C ALA A 324 -1.12 -24.06 15.45
N ILE A 325 -1.09 -25.29 15.97
CA ILE A 325 0.02 -26.24 15.74
C ILE A 325 0.18 -26.52 14.25
N PHE A 326 -0.93 -26.84 13.56
CA PHE A 326 -0.90 -27.11 12.13
C PHE A 326 -0.37 -25.92 11.31
N VAL A 327 -0.83 -24.70 11.61
CA VAL A 327 -0.36 -23.49 10.93
C VAL A 327 1.11 -23.25 11.19
N CYS A 328 1.58 -23.33 12.44
CA CYS A 328 2.99 -23.15 12.75
C CYS A 328 3.88 -24.19 12.04
N ALA A 329 3.45 -25.46 12.01
CA ALA A 329 4.15 -26.52 11.31
C ALA A 329 4.19 -26.28 9.79
N ALA A 330 3.07 -25.83 9.19
CA ALA A 330 3.01 -25.48 7.78
C ALA A 330 3.93 -24.29 7.45
N PHE A 331 3.95 -23.25 8.30
CA PHE A 331 4.85 -22.11 8.15
C PHE A 331 6.32 -22.54 8.22
N TYR A 332 6.68 -23.37 9.19
CA TYR A 332 8.03 -23.90 9.29
C TYR A 332 8.41 -24.69 8.03
N GLY A 333 7.58 -25.66 7.61
CA GLY A 333 7.88 -26.46 6.43
C GLY A 333 7.98 -25.63 5.14
N VAL A 334 7.13 -24.62 4.97
CA VAL A 334 7.17 -23.78 3.76
C VAL A 334 8.33 -22.79 3.79
N PHE A 335 8.47 -22.03 4.87
CA PHE A 335 9.44 -20.92 4.90
C PHE A 335 10.84 -21.35 5.34
N ALA A 336 10.95 -22.28 6.28
CA ALA A 336 12.25 -22.76 6.75
C ALA A 336 12.85 -23.79 5.78
N GLU A 337 12.10 -24.82 5.41
CA GLU A 337 12.64 -25.93 4.60
C GLU A 337 12.62 -25.62 3.08
N ILE A 338 11.51 -25.13 2.55
CA ILE A 338 11.38 -24.93 1.09
C ILE A 338 12.03 -23.60 0.66
N PHE A 339 11.73 -22.50 1.35
CA PHE A 339 12.20 -21.17 0.95
C PHE A 339 13.50 -20.73 1.63
N ASN A 340 13.98 -21.46 2.65
CA ASN A 340 15.18 -21.14 3.42
C ASN A 340 15.25 -19.67 3.87
N VAL A 341 14.11 -19.16 4.36
CA VAL A 341 13.96 -17.78 4.82
C VAL A 341 14.39 -17.71 6.28
N PRO A 342 15.30 -16.78 6.65
CA PRO A 342 15.68 -16.59 8.04
C PRO A 342 14.52 -16.04 8.87
N PHE A 343 14.39 -16.53 10.11
CA PHE A 343 13.39 -16.05 11.06
C PHE A 343 14.04 -15.22 12.16
N PRO A 344 13.27 -14.35 12.82
CA PRO A 344 13.79 -13.62 13.97
C PRO A 344 13.97 -14.56 15.14
N GLU A 345 15.23 -14.71 15.55
CA GLU A 345 15.61 -15.58 16.65
C GLU A 345 15.21 -14.96 17.99
N GLY A 346 14.73 -15.80 18.90
CA GLY A 346 14.47 -15.44 20.29
C GLY A 346 15.12 -16.42 21.27
N PHE A 347 14.81 -16.27 22.56
CA PHE A 347 15.38 -17.15 23.59
C PHE A 347 14.92 -18.61 23.46
N LEU A 348 13.81 -18.86 22.75
CA LEU A 348 13.20 -20.17 22.53
C LEU A 348 13.08 -20.49 21.03
N PHE A 349 14.18 -20.35 20.29
CA PHE A 349 14.28 -20.52 18.83
C PHE A 349 13.65 -19.33 18.08
#